data_AF-A0A9P5PSP9-F1
#
_entry.id   AF-A0A9P5PSP9-F1
#
_cell.length_a   1.000
_cell.length_b   1.000
_cell.length_c   1.000
_cell.angle_alpha   90.00
_cell.angle_beta   90.00
_cell.angle_gamma   90.00
#
_symmetry.space_group_name_H-M   'P 1'
#
loop_
_entity.id
_entity.type
_entity.pdbx_description
1 polymer ?
#
loop_
_entity_poly.entity_id
_entity_poly.type
_entity_poly.pdbx_seq_one_letter_code
_entity_poly.pdbx_strand_id
1 'polypeptide(L)'
;MFFAKNLVTLIVAATIAVASPVKRQSTTNCLVTLTPTPEFPAGSVQTDLNFAIGHTVAVEFTGSTVDNFEPIVSYNVQVELSVSGESEETVAAFIETWPGTTISGIAAQWAVSAAECS
;
A
#
# COMPACT_ATOMS: atom_id res chain seq x y z
N MET A 1 43.80 60.27 20.11
CA MET A 1 43.88 59.58 18.81
C MET A 1 42.94 58.38 18.89
N PHE A 2 41.88 58.41 18.08
CA PHE A 2 40.84 57.39 18.04
C PHE A 2 41.24 56.33 17.00
N PHE A 3 41.49 55.09 17.41
CA PHE A 3 41.62 53.97 16.49
C PHE A 3 40.31 53.20 16.44
N ALA A 4 39.70 53.20 15.26
CA ALA A 4 38.39 52.66 14.99
C ALA A 4 38.49 51.27 14.37
N LYS A 5 37.50 50.44 14.72
CA LYS A 5 36.70 49.59 13.81
C LYS A 5 37.42 48.47 13.05
N ASN A 6 37.08 47.22 13.37
CA ASN A 6 36.26 46.35 12.50
C ASN A 6 36.19 44.92 13.07
N LEU A 7 35.18 44.65 13.90
CA LEU A 7 34.78 43.29 14.26
C LEU A 7 33.74 42.82 13.23
N VAL A 8 34.17 42.00 12.27
CA VAL A 8 33.29 41.33 11.32
C VAL A 8 32.56 40.20 12.06
N THR A 9 31.26 40.37 12.28
CA THR A 9 30.41 39.37 12.94
C THR A 9 29.83 38.44 11.88
N LEU A 10 30.29 37.19 11.85
CA LEU A 10 29.78 36.15 10.95
C LEU A 10 28.49 35.56 11.56
N ILE A 11 27.34 36.01 11.09
CA ILE A 11 26.05 35.41 11.46
C ILE A 11 25.85 34.18 10.57
N VAL A 12 26.17 33.01 11.10
CA VAL A 12 25.78 31.73 10.49
C VAL A 12 24.28 31.56 10.75
N ALA A 13 23.47 31.84 9.72
CA ALA A 13 22.07 31.47 9.72
C ALA A 13 21.98 29.94 9.64
N ALA A 14 21.77 29.29 10.77
CA ALA A 14 21.43 27.88 10.80
C ALA A 14 20.03 27.72 10.20
N THR A 15 19.95 27.35 8.92
CA THR A 15 18.69 26.89 8.33
C THR A 15 18.30 25.60 9.04
N ILE A 16 17.37 25.73 9.97
CA ILE A 16 16.66 24.60 10.56
C ILE A 16 15.90 23.96 9.40
N ALA A 17 16.46 22.92 8.81
CA ALA A 17 15.73 22.01 7.96
C ALA A 17 14.70 21.33 8.87
N VAL A 18 13.50 21.92 8.94
CA VAL A 18 12.34 21.21 9.46
C VAL A 18 12.11 20.06 8.50
N ALA A 19 12.57 18.88 8.88
CA ALA A 19 12.15 17.65 8.23
C ALA A 19 10.63 17.61 8.40
N SER A 20 9.91 17.91 7.31
CA SER A 20 8.47 17.67 7.28
C SER A 20 8.26 16.21 7.67
N PRO A 21 7.45 15.91 8.69
CA PRO A 21 7.15 14.52 8.99
C PRO A 21 6.57 13.92 7.72
N VAL A 22 7.26 12.92 7.16
CA VAL A 22 6.66 12.05 6.15
C VAL A 22 5.45 11.48 6.85
N LYS A 23 4.24 11.83 6.39
CA LYS A 23 3.03 11.21 6.90
C LYS A 23 3.28 9.72 6.77
N ARG A 24 3.24 9.00 7.90
CA ARG A 24 3.21 7.55 7.87
C ARG A 24 2.07 7.20 6.92
N GLN A 25 2.37 6.46 5.86
CA GLN A 25 1.32 5.86 5.06
C GLN A 25 0.48 5.03 6.03
N SER A 26 -0.79 5.35 6.04
CA SER A 26 -1.79 4.70 6.86
C SER A 26 -2.13 3.41 6.12
N THR A 27 -1.87 2.26 6.73
CA THR A 27 -1.93 0.96 6.06
C THR A 27 -3.20 0.24 6.50
N THR A 28 -4.08 -0.05 5.55
CA THR A 28 -5.29 -0.83 5.79
C THR A 28 -4.95 -2.32 5.83
N ASN A 29 -5.30 -3.00 6.91
CA ASN A 29 -5.15 -4.44 7.01
C ASN A 29 -6.47 -5.12 6.65
N CYS A 30 -6.48 -5.88 5.56
CA CYS A 30 -7.66 -6.64 5.13
C CYS A 30 -7.33 -8.13 5.02
N LEU A 31 -8.21 -8.98 5.52
CA LEU A 31 -8.17 -10.42 5.28
C LEU A 31 -9.09 -10.72 4.10
N VAL A 32 -8.56 -11.34 3.04
CA VAL A 32 -9.33 -11.69 1.84
C VAL A 32 -9.18 -13.18 1.54
N THR A 33 -10.30 -13.89 1.39
CA THR A 33 -10.28 -15.30 1.00
C THR A 33 -10.48 -15.43 -0.51
N LEU A 34 -9.51 -16.04 -1.18
CA LEU A 34 -9.39 -16.08 -2.64
C LEU A 34 -9.18 -17.51 -3.13
N THR A 35 -10.02 -17.94 -4.07
CA THR A 35 -9.92 -19.29 -4.67
C THR A 35 -9.55 -19.17 -6.15
N PRO A 36 -8.41 -19.74 -6.60
CA PRO A 36 -7.99 -19.68 -8.00
C PRO A 36 -8.76 -20.66 -8.88
N THR A 37 -9.01 -20.26 -10.13
CA THR A 37 -9.54 -21.11 -11.21
C THR A 37 -8.71 -20.87 -12.49
N PRO A 38 -8.01 -21.89 -13.03
CA PRO A 38 -7.85 -23.25 -12.50
C PRO A 38 -7.08 -23.27 -11.17
N GLU A 39 -7.22 -24.35 -10.40
CA GLU A 39 -6.47 -24.52 -9.15
C GLU A 39 -4.95 -24.50 -9.40
N PHE A 40 -4.22 -23.75 -8.57
CA PHE A 40 -2.76 -23.68 -8.64
C PHE A 40 -2.10 -24.79 -7.84
N PRO A 41 -1.04 -25.44 -8.36
CA PRO A 41 -0.16 -26.24 -7.53
C PRO A 41 0.54 -25.35 -6.49
N ALA A 42 0.69 -25.87 -5.26
CA ALA A 42 1.32 -25.16 -4.16
C ALA A 42 2.74 -24.70 -4.55
N GLY A 43 3.00 -23.39 -4.49
CA GLY A 43 4.32 -22.79 -4.74
C GLY A 43 4.38 -21.69 -5.82
N SER A 44 3.32 -21.48 -6.61
CA SER A 44 3.30 -20.46 -7.69
C SER A 44 2.21 -19.39 -7.56
N VAL A 45 1.45 -19.43 -6.46
CA VAL A 45 0.28 -18.59 -6.22
C VAL A 45 0.64 -17.11 -6.02
N GLN A 46 1.78 -16.82 -5.38
CA GLN A 46 2.07 -15.47 -4.89
C GLN A 46 2.22 -14.42 -6.00
N THR A 47 2.91 -14.74 -7.10
CA THR A 47 3.08 -13.79 -8.22
C THR A 47 1.75 -13.46 -8.89
N ASP A 48 0.92 -14.48 -9.11
CA ASP A 48 -0.37 -14.33 -9.77
C ASP A 48 -1.35 -13.52 -8.92
N LEU A 49 -1.35 -13.82 -7.62
CA LEU A 49 -2.15 -13.15 -6.61
C LEU A 49 -1.75 -11.69 -6.41
N ASN A 50 -0.44 -11.40 -6.32
CA ASN A 50 0.07 -10.03 -6.23
C ASN A 50 -0.32 -9.21 -7.47
N PHE A 51 -0.28 -9.81 -8.65
CA PHE A 51 -0.75 -9.17 -9.87
C PHE A 51 -2.27 -8.93 -9.81
N ALA A 52 -3.06 -9.95 -9.45
CA ALA A 52 -4.51 -9.85 -9.43
C ALA A 52 -4.98 -8.73 -8.50
N ILE A 53 -4.46 -8.70 -7.27
CA ILE A 53 -4.82 -7.70 -6.27
C ILE A 53 -4.24 -6.33 -6.67
N GLY A 54 -2.96 -6.26 -6.99
CA GLY A 54 -2.29 -5.01 -7.36
C GLY A 54 -2.93 -4.34 -8.59
N HIS A 55 -3.28 -5.12 -9.62
CA HIS A 55 -3.98 -4.62 -10.79
C HIS A 55 -5.38 -4.13 -10.45
N THR A 56 -6.15 -4.89 -9.66
CA THR A 56 -7.51 -4.49 -9.26
C THR A 56 -7.50 -3.18 -8.47
N VAL A 57 -6.57 -3.03 -7.52
CA VAL A 57 -6.40 -1.81 -6.73
C VAL A 57 -5.92 -0.65 -7.60
N ALA A 58 -4.96 -0.88 -8.51
CA ALA A 58 -4.41 0.18 -9.37
C ALA A 58 -5.40 0.69 -10.43
N VAL A 59 -6.39 -0.12 -10.83
CA VAL A 59 -7.49 0.30 -11.70
C VAL A 59 -8.42 1.27 -10.99
N GLU A 60 -8.70 1.04 -9.71
CA GLU A 60 -9.55 1.93 -8.91
C GLU A 60 -8.81 3.19 -8.47
N PHE A 61 -7.62 3.02 -7.88
CA PHE A 61 -6.83 4.10 -7.30
C PHE A 61 -5.66 4.48 -8.21
N THR A 62 -5.98 5.19 -9.30
CA THR A 62 -4.97 5.61 -10.27
C THR A 62 -3.96 6.56 -9.62
N GLY A 63 -2.68 6.20 -9.66
CA GLY A 63 -1.59 7.02 -9.12
C GLY A 63 -1.12 6.65 -7.71
N SER A 64 -1.67 5.58 -7.13
CA SER A 64 -1.30 5.09 -5.81
C SER A 64 -0.34 3.89 -5.88
N THR A 65 0.57 3.81 -4.91
CA THR A 65 1.48 2.66 -4.72
C THR A 65 0.86 1.70 -3.72
N VAL A 66 1.00 0.40 -3.97
CA VAL A 66 0.61 -0.68 -3.05
C VAL A 66 1.87 -1.25 -2.38
N ASP A 67 1.91 -1.24 -1.04
CA ASP A 67 3.17 -1.45 -0.30
C ASP A 67 3.38 -2.84 0.32
N ASN A 68 2.36 -3.66 0.61
CA ASN A 68 2.60 -4.98 1.19
C ASN A 68 1.58 -6.08 0.80
N PHE A 69 2.04 -7.34 0.74
CA PHE A 69 1.22 -8.51 0.48
C PHE A 69 1.80 -9.75 1.18
N GLU A 70 1.07 -10.30 2.16
CA GLU A 70 1.50 -11.50 2.89
C GLU A 70 0.45 -12.62 2.77
N PRO A 71 0.65 -13.62 1.88
CA PRO A 71 -0.29 -14.73 1.80
C PRO A 71 -0.24 -15.58 3.08
N ILE A 72 -1.40 -15.78 3.71
CA ILE A 72 -1.58 -16.83 4.72
C ILE A 72 -1.84 -18.14 3.96
N VAL A 73 -1.47 -19.25 4.57
CA VAL A 73 -1.38 -20.56 3.93
C VAL A 73 -2.70 -20.97 3.23
N SER A 74 -2.56 -21.50 2.01
CA SER A 74 -3.58 -22.31 1.29
C SER A 74 -4.96 -21.65 1.07
N TYR A 75 -5.00 -20.50 0.37
CA TYR A 75 -6.19 -19.80 -0.17
C TYR A 75 -6.80 -18.69 0.70
N ASN A 76 -6.34 -18.51 1.94
CA ASN A 76 -6.66 -17.32 2.74
C ASN A 76 -5.51 -16.32 2.67
N VAL A 77 -5.73 -15.15 2.09
CA VAL A 77 -4.67 -14.17 1.86
C VAL A 77 -4.86 -13.02 2.82
N GLN A 78 -3.83 -12.68 3.59
CA GLN A 78 -3.82 -11.41 4.29
C GLN A 78 -3.27 -10.35 3.34
N VAL A 79 -4.05 -9.31 3.16
CA VAL A 79 -3.83 -8.25 2.19
C VAL A 79 -3.62 -6.97 2.99
N GLU A 80 -2.36 -6.57 3.13
CA GLU A 80 -1.99 -5.34 3.83
C GLU A 80 -1.80 -4.21 2.81
N LEU A 81 -2.85 -3.45 2.56
CA LEU A 81 -2.87 -2.43 1.51
C LEU A 81 -2.73 -1.04 2.11
N SER A 82 -1.64 -0.37 1.73
CA SER A 82 -1.50 1.07 1.83
C SER A 82 -1.64 1.63 0.42
N VAL A 83 -2.49 2.64 0.23
CA VAL A 83 -2.74 3.31 -1.04
C VAL A 83 -2.43 4.79 -0.86
N SER A 84 -1.32 5.25 -1.45
CA SER A 84 -0.90 6.65 -1.30
C SER A 84 -1.97 7.62 -1.80
N GLY A 85 -2.34 8.59 -0.98
CA GLY A 85 -3.35 9.61 -1.29
C GLY A 85 -4.77 9.27 -0.82
N GLU A 86 -5.02 8.04 -0.40
CA GLU A 86 -6.33 7.58 0.06
C GLU A 86 -6.37 7.40 1.59
N SER A 87 -7.57 7.48 2.18
CA SER A 87 -7.77 7.13 3.58
C SER A 87 -7.92 5.62 3.75
N GLU A 88 -7.56 5.09 4.93
CA GLU A 88 -7.71 3.67 5.23
C GLU A 88 -9.16 3.20 5.07
N GLU A 89 -10.11 4.06 5.46
CA GLU A 89 -11.55 3.83 5.35
C GLU A 89 -12.00 3.68 3.89
N THR A 90 -11.48 4.50 2.98
CA THR A 90 -11.80 4.41 1.55
C THR A 90 -11.27 3.11 0.96
N VAL A 91 -10.02 2.76 1.28
CA VAL A 91 -9.39 1.52 0.81
C VAL A 91 -10.10 0.30 1.37
N ALA A 92 -10.45 0.31 2.67
CA ALA A 92 -11.20 -0.75 3.32
C ALA A 92 -12.57 -0.94 2.68
N ALA A 93 -13.34 0.15 2.53
CA ALA A 93 -14.66 0.11 1.92
C ALA A 93 -14.62 -0.45 0.49
N PHE A 94 -13.57 -0.13 -0.29
CA PHE A 94 -13.39 -0.70 -1.62
C PHE A 94 -13.15 -2.22 -1.57
N ILE A 95 -12.24 -2.69 -0.72
CA ILE A 95 -11.91 -4.13 -0.60
C ILE A 95 -13.12 -4.93 -0.09
N GLU A 96 -13.91 -4.36 0.82
CA GLU A 96 -15.14 -4.97 1.33
C GLU A 96 -16.26 -5.13 0.27
N THR A 97 -16.13 -4.51 -0.91
CA THR A 97 -17.04 -4.76 -2.05
C THR A 97 -16.66 -5.97 -2.89
N TRP A 98 -15.46 -6.52 -2.70
CA TRP A 98 -14.97 -7.64 -3.52
C TRP A 98 -15.68 -8.98 -3.29
N PRO A 99 -16.24 -9.32 -2.11
CA PRO A 99 -16.93 -10.61 -1.92
C PRO A 99 -18.01 -10.86 -2.98
N GLY A 100 -17.98 -12.07 -3.57
CA GLY A 100 -18.87 -12.45 -4.66
C GLY A 100 -18.40 -12.02 -6.06
N THR A 101 -17.25 -11.34 -6.15
CA THR A 101 -16.63 -10.97 -7.44
C THR A 101 -15.50 -11.94 -7.81
N THR A 102 -14.92 -11.70 -8.99
CA THR A 102 -13.75 -12.42 -9.47
C THR A 102 -12.72 -11.41 -9.96
N ILE A 103 -11.49 -11.53 -9.47
CA ILE A 103 -10.37 -10.68 -9.89
C ILE A 103 -9.41 -11.46 -10.78
N SER A 104 -8.86 -10.80 -11.80
CA SER A 104 -8.05 -11.45 -12.84
C SER A 104 -6.58 -11.47 -12.48
N GLY A 105 -6.00 -12.66 -12.35
CA GLY A 105 -4.56 -12.88 -12.30
C GLY A 105 -3.93 -12.97 -13.70
N ILE A 106 -2.64 -13.28 -13.74
CA ILE A 106 -1.85 -13.57 -14.95
C ILE A 106 -2.25 -14.93 -15.53
N ALA A 107 -2.49 -15.92 -14.68
CA ALA A 107 -2.66 -17.33 -15.02
C ALA A 107 -3.90 -17.98 -14.38
N ALA A 108 -4.57 -17.35 -13.41
CA ALA A 108 -5.88 -17.77 -12.94
C ALA A 108 -6.84 -16.60 -12.73
N GLN A 109 -8.13 -16.93 -12.63
CA GLN A 109 -9.14 -16.06 -12.06
C GLN A 109 -9.29 -16.37 -10.57
N TRP A 110 -9.39 -15.34 -9.73
CA TRP A 110 -9.49 -15.49 -8.29
C TRP A 110 -10.89 -15.11 -7.84
N ALA A 111 -11.69 -16.10 -7.47
CA ALA A 111 -12.99 -15.87 -6.85
C ALA A 111 -12.80 -15.37 -5.43
N VAL A 112 -13.45 -14.26 -5.08
CA VAL A 112 -13.37 -13.64 -3.76
C VAL A 112 -14.57 -14.13 -2.94
N SER A 113 -14.33 -14.89 -1.87
CA SER A 113 -15.42 -15.40 -1.03
C SER A 113 -15.67 -14.56 0.22
N ALA A 114 -14.65 -13.87 0.71
CA ALA A 114 -14.74 -13.00 1.89
C ALA A 114 -13.68 -11.90 1.82
N ALA A 115 -13.98 -10.75 2.43
CA ALA A 115 -13.08 -9.63 2.61
C ALA A 115 -13.48 -8.91 3.90
N GLU A 116 -12.56 -8.76 4.84
CA GLU A 116 -12.78 -8.11 6.13
C GLU A 116 -11.59 -7.19 6.44
N CYS A 117 -11.82 -5.91 6.70
CA CYS A 117 -10.77 -4.94 7.00
C CYS A 117 -10.84 -4.46 8.46
N SER A 118 -9.67 -4.18 9.06
CA SER A 118 -9.52 -3.78 10.47
C SER A 118 -8.52 -2.65 10.68
#